data_AF-I0YPH4-F1
#
_entry.id   AF-I0YPH4-F1
#
_cell.length_a   1.000
_cell.length_b   1.000
_cell.length_c   1.000
_cell.angle_alpha   90.00
_cell.angle_beta   90.00
_cell.angle_gamma   90.00
#
_symmetry.space_group_name_H-M   'P 1'
#
loop_
_entity.id
_entity.type
_entity.pdbx_description
1 polymer ?
#
loop_
_entity_poly.entity_id
_entity_poly.type
_entity_poly.pdbx_seq_one_letter_code
_entity_poly.pdbx_strand_id
1 'polypeptide(L)'
;RLLVCHDMANGYHSDAFPQGCGDDNAYYLTHWHVIDAFIYFSHHFVTIPCPTWINSAHRHGVQVLGTFITEWKEGAEKCRQLFASSDSAEQTAHQLAAIAAFFRFEGWLINIECDLEASLIPNLLHFLRLLTQLMRQQCPRSQVIWYDAVTTEGKLIWQNTLNDLNRPFLDATDAIFINYSWKAGTPLEAAAAAGERKQDVYMGIDVFGRGTFGGGQLNCNVAAAAARQQGLGVALFAPGWVYEGNTGDWRLLAEQLWSSLAAVLGPPRALIAELPFVTSFCPGLGPAVYRSVHSCSHDQSSIKITLSF
;
A
#
# COMPACT_ATOMS: atom_id res chain seq x y z
N ARG A 1 -9.46 -6.15 -7.39
CA ARG A 1 -8.65 -4.96 -7.11
C ARG A 1 -7.27 -5.40 -6.63
N LEU A 2 -6.22 -4.69 -6.99
CA LEU A 2 -4.86 -4.87 -6.51
C LEU A 2 -4.43 -3.64 -5.67
N LEU A 3 -4.15 -3.91 -4.41
CA LEU A 3 -3.45 -3.02 -3.49
C LEU A 3 -1.96 -3.39 -3.51
N VAL A 4 -1.07 -2.42 -3.67
CA VAL A 4 0.38 -2.65 -3.58
C VAL A 4 0.91 -1.95 -2.35
N CYS A 5 1.56 -2.68 -1.46
CA CYS A 5 2.24 -2.15 -0.28
C CYS A 5 3.75 -2.24 -0.51
N HIS A 6 4.38 -1.09 -0.71
CA HIS A 6 5.73 -0.95 -1.27
C HIS A 6 6.83 -1.69 -0.50
N ASP A 7 6.86 -1.51 0.84
CA ASP A 7 7.88 -1.99 1.78
C ASP A 7 9.24 -2.30 1.13
N MET A 8 9.91 -1.25 0.66
CA MET A 8 11.19 -1.38 -0.04
C MET A 8 12.33 -1.27 0.98
N ALA A 9 13.12 -2.33 1.11
CA ALA A 9 14.33 -2.39 1.96
C ALA A 9 14.13 -1.86 3.40
N ASN A 10 12.98 -2.17 4.00
CA ASN A 10 12.55 -1.70 5.34
C ASN A 10 12.31 -0.18 5.44
N GLY A 11 12.03 0.53 4.33
CA GLY A 11 11.55 1.91 4.35
C GLY A 11 12.28 2.87 3.39
N TYR A 12 12.61 4.06 3.89
CA TYR A 12 13.12 5.16 3.08
C TYR A 12 14.59 5.00 2.68
N HIS A 13 14.86 5.00 1.37
CA HIS A 13 16.22 5.01 0.82
C HIS A 13 16.39 6.14 -0.19
N SER A 14 16.87 5.82 -1.38
CA SER A 14 17.05 6.75 -2.50
C SER A 14 15.72 7.26 -3.09
N ASP A 15 14.61 6.60 -2.76
CA ASP A 15 13.27 6.92 -3.24
C ASP A 15 12.52 7.92 -2.34
N ALA A 16 13.04 8.25 -1.15
CA ALA A 16 12.45 9.21 -0.22
C ALA A 16 12.79 10.67 -0.56
N PHE A 17 13.79 10.92 -1.42
CA PHE A 17 14.18 12.27 -1.78
C PHE A 17 13.09 12.96 -2.63
N PRO A 18 12.61 14.16 -2.25
CA PRO A 18 11.45 14.80 -2.87
C PRO A 18 11.67 15.20 -4.34
N GLN A 19 12.92 15.24 -4.79
CA GLN A 19 13.31 15.54 -6.16
C GLN A 19 14.16 14.43 -6.79
N GLY A 20 14.08 13.21 -6.23
CA GLY A 20 14.91 12.07 -6.60
C GLY A 20 16.36 12.18 -6.15
N CYS A 21 17.21 11.28 -6.65
CA CYS A 21 18.61 11.12 -6.24
C CYS A 21 19.54 11.03 -7.47
N GLY A 22 20.83 10.74 -7.26
CA GLY A 22 21.80 10.53 -8.34
C GLY A 22 21.98 9.07 -8.76
N ASP A 23 21.18 8.15 -8.21
CA ASP A 23 21.29 6.69 -8.43
C ASP A 23 20.45 6.25 -9.63
N ASP A 24 21.08 6.02 -10.77
CA ASP A 24 20.44 5.60 -12.02
C ASP A 24 19.97 4.13 -12.01
N ASN A 25 20.24 3.41 -10.92
CA ASN A 25 19.72 2.09 -10.65
C ASN A 25 18.66 2.07 -9.53
N ALA A 26 18.19 3.23 -9.06
CA ALA A 26 17.13 3.29 -8.05
C ALA A 26 15.87 2.51 -8.49
N TYR A 27 15.21 1.89 -7.53
CA TYR A 27 13.96 1.16 -7.77
C TYR A 27 12.85 2.09 -8.28
N TYR A 28 12.08 1.59 -9.24
CA TYR A 28 10.92 2.27 -9.79
C TYR A 28 9.84 1.26 -10.18
N LEU A 29 8.62 1.77 -10.32
CA LEU A 29 7.44 1.00 -10.68
C LEU A 29 6.80 1.60 -11.95
N THR A 30 6.56 0.75 -12.95
CA THR A 30 5.91 1.12 -14.23
C THR A 30 4.55 0.45 -14.42
N HIS A 31 4.23 -0.60 -13.66
CA HIS A 31 3.03 -1.42 -13.84
C HIS A 31 1.76 -0.83 -13.21
N TRP A 32 1.63 0.50 -13.19
CA TRP A 32 0.48 1.22 -12.63
C TRP A 32 -0.87 0.84 -13.24
N HIS A 33 -0.87 0.29 -14.47
CA HIS A 33 -2.07 -0.13 -15.20
C HIS A 33 -2.83 -1.31 -14.55
N VAL A 34 -2.17 -2.08 -13.66
CA VAL A 34 -2.82 -3.16 -12.89
C VAL A 34 -3.05 -2.81 -11.42
N ILE A 35 -2.62 -1.63 -10.96
CA ILE A 35 -2.68 -1.21 -9.55
C ILE A 35 -3.88 -0.30 -9.33
N ASP A 36 -4.70 -0.59 -8.32
CA ASP A 36 -5.83 0.26 -7.92
C ASP A 36 -5.42 1.27 -6.84
N ALA A 37 -4.60 0.85 -5.89
CA ALA A 37 -4.08 1.69 -4.82
C ALA A 37 -2.64 1.28 -4.44
N PHE A 38 -1.84 2.26 -4.06
CA PHE A 38 -0.44 2.10 -3.67
C PHE A 38 -0.23 2.66 -2.27
N ILE A 39 0.30 1.84 -1.36
CA ILE A 39 0.69 2.24 0.00
C ILE A 39 2.19 2.49 -0.01
N TYR A 40 2.58 3.72 0.28
CA TYR A 40 3.95 4.04 0.62
C TYR A 40 4.19 3.63 2.07
N PHE A 41 4.93 2.54 2.22
CA PHE A 41 5.13 1.86 3.49
C PHE A 41 6.53 2.11 4.04
N SER A 42 6.61 2.30 5.35
CA SER A 42 7.85 2.22 6.13
C SER A 42 7.50 1.86 7.58
N HIS A 43 8.51 1.45 8.36
CA HIS A 43 8.36 1.18 9.80
C HIS A 43 8.42 2.45 10.68
N HIS A 44 8.27 3.63 10.08
CA HIS A 44 8.15 4.88 10.83
C HIS A 44 6.71 5.11 11.28
N PHE A 45 6.55 5.60 12.52
CA PHE A 45 5.23 5.83 13.14
C PHE A 45 4.21 6.51 12.21
N VAL A 46 4.65 7.54 11.49
CA VAL A 46 3.89 8.17 10.41
C VAL A 46 4.76 8.26 9.16
N THR A 47 4.30 7.64 8.09
CA THR A 47 4.97 7.59 6.78
C THR A 47 4.14 8.41 5.79
N ILE A 48 4.73 9.49 5.28
CA ILE A 48 4.11 10.37 4.29
C ILE A 48 4.67 10.01 2.92
N PRO A 49 3.81 9.69 1.92
CA PRO A 49 4.25 9.46 0.55
C PRO A 49 5.09 10.63 0.03
N CYS A 50 6.27 10.35 -0.49
CA CYS A 50 7.10 11.42 -1.04
C CYS A 50 6.49 11.95 -2.36
N PRO A 51 6.75 13.20 -2.74
CA PRO A 51 6.14 13.82 -3.92
C PRO A 51 6.37 13.05 -5.23
N THR A 52 7.49 12.34 -5.36
CA THR A 52 7.80 11.54 -6.55
C THR A 52 6.84 10.37 -6.71
N TRP A 53 6.55 9.62 -5.64
CA TRP A 53 5.56 8.53 -5.64
C TRP A 53 4.13 9.05 -5.82
N ILE A 54 3.76 10.15 -5.14
CA ILE A 54 2.45 10.79 -5.31
C ILE A 54 2.22 11.14 -6.78
N ASN A 55 3.14 11.90 -7.38
CA ASN A 55 3.01 12.36 -8.76
C ASN A 55 2.98 11.19 -9.76
N SER A 56 3.79 10.16 -9.55
CA SER A 56 3.81 8.99 -10.43
C SER A 56 2.47 8.26 -10.40
N ALA A 57 1.93 7.95 -9.22
CA ALA A 57 0.66 7.24 -9.14
C ALA A 57 -0.52 8.10 -9.63
N HIS A 58 -0.57 9.39 -9.25
CA HIS A 58 -1.63 10.31 -9.69
C HIS A 58 -1.68 10.48 -11.19
N ARG A 59 -0.53 10.54 -11.86
CA ARG A 59 -0.46 10.58 -13.33
C ARG A 59 -1.06 9.35 -13.97
N HIS A 60 -0.95 8.20 -13.32
CA HIS A 60 -1.59 6.96 -13.75
C HIS A 60 -2.98 6.78 -13.12
N GLY A 61 -3.55 7.79 -12.45
CA GLY A 61 -4.86 7.71 -11.81
C GLY A 61 -4.96 6.65 -10.71
N VAL A 62 -3.85 6.30 -10.07
CA VAL A 62 -3.75 5.37 -8.93
C VAL A 62 -3.75 6.18 -7.63
N GLN A 63 -4.46 5.68 -6.62
CA GLN A 63 -4.50 6.31 -5.30
C GLN A 63 -3.22 6.03 -4.52
N VAL A 64 -2.75 7.02 -3.76
CA VAL A 64 -1.57 6.87 -2.90
C VAL A 64 -1.96 7.01 -1.43
N LEU A 65 -1.52 6.06 -0.62
CA LEU A 65 -1.79 6.02 0.81
C LEU A 65 -0.46 6.14 1.58
N GLY A 66 -0.48 6.88 2.68
CA GLY A 66 0.57 6.83 3.69
C GLY A 66 0.41 5.62 4.61
N THR A 67 1.31 5.50 5.58
CA THR A 67 1.26 4.45 6.61
C THR A 67 1.29 5.07 8.00
N PHE A 68 0.41 4.61 8.87
CA PHE A 68 0.41 4.88 10.30
C PHE A 68 0.60 3.55 11.01
N ILE A 69 1.76 3.37 11.65
CA ILE A 69 2.16 2.07 12.21
C ILE A 69 2.66 2.20 13.64
N THR A 70 2.24 1.30 14.53
CA THR A 70 2.77 1.21 15.89
C THR A 70 3.27 -0.19 16.15
N GLU A 71 4.54 -0.33 16.49
CA GLU A 71 5.18 -1.64 16.68
C GLU A 71 5.80 -1.77 18.07
N TRP A 72 5.84 -2.99 18.57
CA TRP A 72 6.55 -3.36 19.80
C TRP A 72 6.06 -2.60 21.05
N LYS A 73 6.89 -2.59 22.10
CA LYS A 73 6.59 -1.92 23.37
C LYS A 73 6.39 -0.41 23.22
N GLU A 74 7.17 0.22 22.34
CA GLU A 74 7.07 1.67 22.10
C GLU A 74 5.76 2.03 21.41
N GLY A 75 5.31 1.20 20.46
CA GLY A 75 4.01 1.35 19.81
C GLY A 75 2.84 1.22 20.79
N ALA A 76 2.91 0.26 21.72
CA ALA A 76 1.88 0.11 22.76
C ALA A 76 1.78 1.35 23.67
N GLU A 77 2.91 1.97 24.03
CA GLU A 77 2.92 3.22 24.80
C GLU A 77 2.31 4.38 24.02
N LYS A 78 2.63 4.50 22.71
CA LYS A 78 1.97 5.50 21.86
C LYS A 78 0.45 5.27 21.83
N CYS A 79 0.00 4.04 21.63
CA CYS A 79 -1.42 3.71 21.58
C CYS A 79 -2.15 4.05 22.89
N ARG A 80 -1.50 3.85 24.06
CA ARG A 80 -2.06 4.28 25.35
C ARG A 80 -2.37 5.76 25.38
N GLN A 81 -1.57 6.61 24.74
CA GLN A 81 -1.77 8.05 24.69
C GLN A 81 -2.80 8.43 23.61
N LEU A 82 -2.63 7.89 22.41
CA LEU A 82 -3.46 8.18 21.24
C LEU A 82 -4.91 7.73 21.41
N PHE A 83 -5.15 6.67 22.18
CA PHE A 83 -6.47 6.09 22.41
C PHE A 83 -6.89 6.14 23.90
N ALA A 84 -6.23 6.97 24.72
CA ALA A 84 -6.58 7.20 26.12
C ALA A 84 -8.04 7.68 26.31
N SER A 85 -8.53 8.50 25.40
CA SER A 85 -9.87 9.08 25.44
C SER A 85 -10.42 9.28 24.03
N SER A 86 -11.73 9.59 23.93
CA SER A 86 -12.34 10.02 22.66
C SER A 86 -11.60 11.24 22.11
N ASP A 87 -11.31 12.23 22.96
CA ASP A 87 -10.65 13.47 22.54
C ASP A 87 -9.26 13.22 21.92
N SER A 88 -8.43 12.34 22.51
CA SER A 88 -7.11 12.05 21.96
C SER A 88 -7.18 11.26 20.65
N ALA A 89 -8.15 10.33 20.55
CA ALA A 89 -8.46 9.60 19.33
C ALA A 89 -8.91 10.56 18.20
N GLU A 90 -9.77 11.52 18.52
CA GLU A 90 -10.28 12.52 17.57
C GLU A 90 -9.17 13.46 17.08
N GLN A 91 -8.35 13.98 18.00
CA GLN A 91 -7.19 14.82 17.64
C GLN A 91 -6.25 14.08 16.70
N THR A 92 -6.00 12.80 16.95
CA THR A 92 -5.17 11.95 16.08
C THR A 92 -5.79 11.81 14.68
N ALA A 93 -7.09 11.52 14.59
CA ALA A 93 -7.79 11.42 13.31
C ALA A 93 -7.74 12.74 12.51
N HIS A 94 -8.00 13.87 13.17
CA HIS A 94 -7.91 15.18 12.56
C HIS A 94 -6.50 15.50 12.06
N GLN A 95 -5.47 15.16 12.82
CA GLN A 95 -4.09 15.41 12.42
C GLN A 95 -3.69 14.60 11.19
N LEU A 96 -4.03 13.31 11.12
CA LEU A 96 -3.75 12.47 9.95
C LEU A 96 -4.52 12.94 8.71
N ALA A 97 -5.77 13.35 8.87
CA ALA A 97 -6.56 13.94 7.78
C ALA A 97 -5.96 15.27 7.31
N ALA A 98 -5.45 16.12 8.22
CA ALA A 98 -4.80 17.37 7.86
C ALA A 98 -3.48 17.15 7.10
N ILE A 99 -2.68 16.16 7.51
CA ILE A 99 -1.45 15.76 6.82
C ILE A 99 -1.77 15.29 5.39
N ALA A 100 -2.76 14.41 5.23
CA ALA A 100 -3.17 13.93 3.91
C ALA A 100 -3.65 15.07 3.00
N ALA A 101 -4.45 16.00 3.52
CA ALA A 101 -4.88 17.19 2.78
C ALA A 101 -3.70 18.08 2.35
N PHE A 102 -2.73 18.30 3.24
CA PHE A 102 -1.58 19.16 2.97
C PHE A 102 -0.67 18.59 1.87
N PHE A 103 -0.30 17.31 1.99
CA PHE A 103 0.59 16.63 1.03
C PHE A 103 -0.14 16.06 -0.19
N ARG A 104 -1.48 16.05 -0.18
CA ARG A 104 -2.36 15.61 -1.28
C ARG A 104 -2.20 14.14 -1.63
N PHE A 105 -2.39 13.26 -0.65
CA PHE A 105 -2.54 11.82 -0.88
C PHE A 105 -3.88 11.32 -0.31
N GLU A 106 -4.36 10.18 -0.77
CA GLU A 106 -5.75 9.76 -0.67
C GLU A 106 -6.02 8.74 0.44
N GLY A 107 -5.19 8.62 1.47
CA GLY A 107 -5.50 7.68 2.55
C GLY A 107 -4.35 7.17 3.38
N TRP A 108 -4.67 6.18 4.19
CA TRP A 108 -3.78 5.62 5.21
C TRP A 108 -3.96 4.10 5.33
N LEU A 109 -2.85 3.37 5.33
CA LEU A 109 -2.80 2.07 6.00
C LEU A 109 -2.63 2.31 7.50
N ILE A 110 -3.51 1.71 8.31
CA ILE A 110 -3.41 1.69 9.76
C ILE A 110 -2.95 0.29 10.18
N ASN A 111 -1.73 0.20 10.74
CA ASN A 111 -1.14 -1.06 11.17
C ASN A 111 -0.73 -1.02 12.65
N ILE A 112 -1.50 -1.67 13.53
CA ILE A 112 -1.25 -1.67 14.97
C ILE A 112 -0.64 -3.04 15.36
N GLU A 113 0.68 -3.13 15.23
CA GLU A 113 1.52 -4.31 15.49
C GLU A 113 2.00 -4.38 16.95
N CYS A 114 1.07 -4.18 17.89
CA CYS A 114 1.32 -4.34 19.32
C CYS A 114 0.06 -4.74 20.10
N ASP A 115 0.26 -5.42 21.23
CA ASP A 115 -0.82 -5.68 22.19
C ASP A 115 -1.33 -4.37 22.80
N LEU A 116 -2.65 -4.28 22.96
CA LEU A 116 -3.35 -3.18 23.59
C LEU A 116 -4.14 -3.64 24.81
N GLU A 117 -4.38 -2.72 25.73
CA GLU A 117 -5.41 -2.92 26.74
C GLU A 117 -6.79 -2.89 26.06
N ALA A 118 -7.66 -3.87 26.37
CA ALA A 118 -8.98 -3.96 25.75
C ALA A 118 -9.84 -2.70 25.94
N SER A 119 -9.55 -1.91 26.98
CA SER A 119 -10.17 -0.60 27.25
C SER A 119 -9.87 0.45 26.17
N LEU A 120 -8.80 0.29 25.38
CA LEU A 120 -8.43 1.22 24.31
C LEU A 120 -9.18 0.94 22.99
N ILE A 121 -9.69 -0.28 22.80
CA ILE A 121 -10.35 -0.72 21.56
C ILE A 121 -11.55 0.16 21.16
N PRO A 122 -12.43 0.60 22.07
CA PRO A 122 -13.52 1.51 21.71
C PRO A 122 -13.02 2.83 21.10
N ASN A 123 -11.95 3.42 21.65
CA ASN A 123 -11.38 4.67 21.16
C ASN A 123 -10.60 4.46 19.84
N LEU A 124 -9.93 3.32 19.66
CA LEU A 124 -9.33 2.95 18.38
C LEU A 124 -10.40 2.83 17.28
N LEU A 125 -11.51 2.14 17.54
CA LEU A 125 -12.63 2.05 16.60
C LEU A 125 -13.25 3.43 16.30
N HIS A 126 -13.34 4.30 17.31
CA HIS A 126 -13.80 5.69 17.12
C HIS A 126 -12.86 6.48 16.21
N PHE A 127 -11.55 6.41 16.46
CA PHE A 127 -10.51 6.99 15.61
C PHE A 127 -10.64 6.53 14.15
N LEU A 128 -10.78 5.22 13.92
CA LEU A 128 -10.89 4.66 12.57
C LEU A 128 -12.11 5.18 11.82
N ARG A 129 -13.29 5.21 12.47
CA ARG A 129 -14.53 5.74 11.88
C ARG A 129 -14.39 7.21 11.52
N LEU A 130 -13.87 8.00 12.45
CA LEU A 130 -13.71 9.44 12.24
C LEU A 130 -12.69 9.72 11.15
N LEU A 131 -11.52 9.06 11.17
CA LEU A 131 -10.51 9.23 10.13
C LEU A 131 -11.08 8.89 8.75
N THR A 132 -11.80 7.77 8.64
CA THR A 132 -12.46 7.34 7.39
C THR A 132 -13.46 8.40 6.91
N GLN A 133 -14.26 8.96 7.81
CA GLN A 133 -15.19 10.04 7.48
C GLN A 133 -14.48 11.31 7.01
N LEU A 134 -13.46 11.76 7.74
CA LEU A 134 -12.70 12.98 7.43
C LEU A 134 -11.98 12.86 6.08
N MET A 135 -11.36 11.72 5.81
CA MET A 135 -10.71 11.46 4.53
C MET A 135 -11.72 11.52 3.37
N ARG A 136 -12.88 10.87 3.50
CA ARG A 136 -13.94 10.86 2.47
C ARG A 136 -14.51 12.25 2.21
N GLN A 137 -14.63 13.08 3.24
CA GLN A 137 -15.07 14.48 3.10
C GLN A 137 -14.08 15.32 2.29
N GLN A 138 -12.78 15.05 2.41
CA GLN A 138 -11.74 15.75 1.66
C GLN A 138 -11.59 15.22 0.23
N CYS A 139 -11.65 13.91 0.06
CA CYS A 139 -11.52 13.24 -1.22
C CYS A 139 -12.51 12.06 -1.28
N PRO A 140 -13.60 12.12 -2.07
CA PRO A 140 -14.60 11.06 -2.13
C PRO A 140 -14.05 9.67 -2.52
N ARG A 141 -12.87 9.62 -3.14
CA ARG A 141 -12.20 8.38 -3.50
C ARG A 141 -11.30 7.83 -2.39
N SER A 142 -10.98 8.60 -1.35
CA SER A 142 -9.99 8.22 -0.34
C SER A 142 -10.24 6.86 0.31
N GLN A 143 -9.18 6.22 0.81
CA GLN A 143 -9.28 4.94 1.52
C GLN A 143 -8.48 4.94 2.83
N VAL A 144 -9.14 4.55 3.92
CA VAL A 144 -8.50 4.09 5.16
C VAL A 144 -8.54 2.57 5.17
N ILE A 145 -7.39 1.93 5.32
CA ILE A 145 -7.24 0.47 5.26
C ILE A 145 -6.72 -0.02 6.60
N TRP A 146 -7.42 -0.97 7.22
CA TRP A 146 -6.96 -1.65 8.42
C TRP A 146 -6.08 -2.84 8.07
N TYR A 147 -4.93 -3.02 8.72
CA TYR A 147 -4.17 -4.27 8.63
C TYR A 147 -4.66 -5.27 9.68
N ASP A 148 -4.81 -6.54 9.31
CA ASP A 148 -5.22 -7.65 10.19
C ASP A 148 -4.20 -7.93 11.30
N ALA A 149 -4.13 -7.08 12.32
CA ALA A 149 -3.16 -7.13 13.42
C ALA A 149 -3.84 -7.33 14.79
N VAL A 150 -3.95 -6.28 15.61
CA VAL A 150 -4.62 -6.34 16.91
C VAL A 150 -6.11 -6.66 16.76
N THR A 151 -6.63 -7.57 17.59
CA THR A 151 -8.04 -7.97 17.58
C THR A 151 -8.91 -7.04 18.42
N THR A 152 -10.23 -7.25 18.38
CA THR A 152 -11.20 -6.60 19.28
C THR A 152 -10.95 -6.87 20.77
N GLU A 153 -10.14 -7.87 21.09
CA GLU A 153 -9.73 -8.20 22.47
C GLU A 153 -8.45 -7.45 22.89
N GLY A 154 -7.84 -6.66 22.00
CA GLY A 154 -6.57 -5.99 22.25
C GLY A 154 -5.35 -6.89 22.08
N LYS A 155 -5.48 -8.05 21.46
CA LYS A 155 -4.34 -8.98 21.25
C LYS A 155 -3.81 -8.91 19.84
N LEU A 156 -2.49 -8.77 19.69
CA LEU A 156 -1.82 -8.86 18.41
C LEU A 156 -1.81 -10.32 17.94
N ILE A 157 -2.84 -10.68 17.17
CA ILE A 157 -3.01 -12.02 16.62
C ILE A 157 -3.59 -11.86 15.21
N TRP A 158 -2.73 -11.99 14.20
CA TRP A 158 -3.15 -11.99 12.81
C TRP A 158 -4.12 -13.15 12.55
N GLN A 159 -5.34 -12.84 12.15
CA GLN A 159 -6.39 -13.86 11.94
C GLN A 159 -6.19 -14.62 10.63
N ASN A 160 -5.46 -14.03 9.67
CA ASN A 160 -5.26 -14.53 8.31
C ASN A 160 -6.57 -14.71 7.54
N THR A 161 -7.67 -14.17 8.04
CA THR A 161 -9.00 -14.21 7.43
C THR A 161 -9.86 -13.11 8.02
N LEU A 162 -11.03 -12.84 7.43
CA LEU A 162 -12.03 -11.98 8.02
C LEU A 162 -12.92 -12.80 8.96
N ASN A 163 -13.01 -12.40 10.23
CA ASN A 163 -13.88 -13.03 11.23
C ASN A 163 -14.34 -12.01 12.28
N ASP A 164 -15.06 -12.45 13.32
CA ASP A 164 -15.63 -11.56 14.34
C ASP A 164 -14.58 -10.75 15.13
N LEU A 165 -13.32 -11.22 15.19
CA LEU A 165 -12.23 -10.57 15.92
C LEU A 165 -11.61 -9.40 15.16
N ASN A 166 -11.81 -9.30 13.84
CA ASN A 166 -11.31 -8.18 13.04
C ASN A 166 -12.37 -7.49 12.16
N ARG A 167 -13.58 -8.05 12.05
CA ARG A 167 -14.71 -7.46 11.33
C ARG A 167 -15.07 -6.05 11.81
N PRO A 168 -15.10 -5.74 13.12
CA PRO A 168 -15.40 -4.38 13.56
C PRO A 168 -14.45 -3.31 13.04
N PHE A 169 -13.19 -3.66 12.74
CA PHE A 169 -12.25 -2.74 12.11
C PHE A 169 -12.59 -2.51 10.63
N LEU A 170 -12.93 -3.58 9.88
CA LEU A 170 -13.43 -3.44 8.51
C LEU A 170 -14.71 -2.60 8.42
N ASP A 171 -15.60 -2.72 9.41
CA ASP A 171 -16.83 -1.91 9.48
C ASP A 171 -16.53 -0.44 9.83
N ALA A 172 -15.38 -0.17 10.46
CA ALA A 172 -14.92 1.18 10.79
C ALA A 172 -14.08 1.84 9.68
N THR A 173 -13.62 1.08 8.69
CA THR A 173 -12.72 1.54 7.61
C THR A 173 -13.28 1.25 6.21
N ASP A 174 -12.58 1.71 5.17
CA ASP A 174 -12.94 1.41 3.77
C ASP A 174 -12.63 -0.03 3.40
N ALA A 175 -11.52 -0.58 3.91
CA ALA A 175 -11.06 -1.92 3.59
C ALA A 175 -10.22 -2.55 4.71
N ILE A 176 -9.99 -3.85 4.58
CA ILE A 176 -9.06 -4.62 5.42
C ILE A 176 -8.02 -5.32 4.54
N PHE A 177 -6.77 -5.25 4.98
CA PHE A 177 -5.64 -5.99 4.45
C PHE A 177 -5.41 -7.20 5.38
N ILE A 178 -5.81 -8.38 4.91
CA ILE A 178 -5.64 -9.65 5.61
C ILE A 178 -4.17 -10.09 5.58
N ASN A 179 -3.63 -10.49 6.73
CA ASN A 179 -2.24 -10.93 6.86
C ASN A 179 -1.92 -12.09 5.90
N TYR A 180 -0.69 -12.15 5.40
CA TYR A 180 -0.32 -12.98 4.25
C TYR A 180 -0.17 -14.50 4.54
N SER A 181 -0.29 -14.95 5.78
CA SER A 181 -0.08 -16.36 6.19
C SER A 181 -1.34 -17.24 6.13
N TRP A 182 -2.26 -16.96 5.19
CA TRP A 182 -3.48 -17.74 4.96
C TRP A 182 -3.25 -19.00 4.13
N LYS A 183 -4.27 -19.87 4.02
CA LYS A 183 -4.20 -21.18 3.35
C LYS A 183 -5.16 -21.27 2.16
N ALA A 184 -5.00 -22.30 1.32
CA ALA A 184 -5.78 -22.48 0.09
C ALA A 184 -7.31 -22.33 0.23
N GLY A 185 -7.91 -22.79 1.35
CA GLY A 185 -9.36 -22.70 1.60
C GLY A 185 -9.81 -21.36 2.20
N THR A 186 -8.90 -20.57 2.76
CA THR A 186 -9.20 -19.34 3.50
C THR A 186 -9.86 -18.26 2.63
N PRO A 187 -9.51 -18.04 1.35
CA PRO A 187 -10.22 -17.09 0.50
C PRO A 187 -11.74 -17.36 0.38
N LEU A 188 -12.17 -18.63 0.38
CA LEU A 188 -13.59 -18.97 0.31
C LEU A 188 -14.32 -18.52 1.59
N GLU A 189 -13.71 -18.80 2.75
CA GLU A 189 -14.21 -18.42 4.07
C GLU A 189 -14.27 -16.89 4.23
N ALA A 190 -13.18 -16.20 3.88
CA ALA A 190 -13.10 -14.75 3.92
C ALA A 190 -14.15 -14.10 3.00
N ALA A 191 -14.37 -14.65 1.81
CA ALA A 191 -15.40 -14.16 0.89
C ALA A 191 -16.82 -14.36 1.44
N ALA A 192 -17.09 -15.48 2.12
CA ALA A 192 -18.36 -15.71 2.80
C ALA A 192 -18.57 -14.70 3.94
N ALA A 193 -17.55 -14.46 4.77
CA ALA A 193 -17.60 -13.49 5.86
C ALA A 193 -17.76 -12.03 5.37
N ALA A 194 -17.19 -11.70 4.21
CA ALA A 194 -17.23 -10.37 3.63
C ALA A 194 -18.61 -9.99 3.04
N GLY A 195 -19.38 -10.97 2.55
CA GLY A 195 -20.66 -10.71 1.89
C GLY A 195 -20.50 -9.76 0.70
N GLU A 196 -21.16 -8.60 0.73
CA GLU A 196 -21.08 -7.58 -0.32
C GLU A 196 -19.74 -6.81 -0.31
N ARG A 197 -18.98 -6.85 0.81
CA ARG A 197 -17.69 -6.16 0.98
C ARG A 197 -16.49 -6.94 0.41
N LYS A 198 -16.70 -7.98 -0.43
CA LYS A 198 -15.61 -8.85 -0.93
C LYS A 198 -14.44 -8.08 -1.55
N GLN A 199 -14.72 -7.01 -2.31
CA GLN A 199 -13.67 -6.22 -2.95
C GLN A 199 -12.89 -5.32 -1.98
N ASP A 200 -13.39 -5.15 -0.76
CA ASP A 200 -12.77 -4.37 0.31
C ASP A 200 -11.96 -5.26 1.28
N VAL A 201 -11.93 -6.57 1.03
CA VAL A 201 -11.08 -7.52 1.74
C VAL A 201 -9.93 -7.91 0.81
N TYR A 202 -8.75 -7.38 1.11
CA TYR A 202 -7.53 -7.65 0.35
C TYR A 202 -6.76 -8.81 0.99
N MET A 203 -6.65 -9.93 0.27
CA MET A 203 -5.84 -11.07 0.71
C MET A 203 -4.36 -10.76 0.51
N GLY A 204 -3.60 -10.74 1.60
CA GLY A 204 -2.17 -10.42 1.60
C GLY A 204 -1.29 -11.45 0.92
N ILE A 205 -0.30 -11.00 0.18
CA ILE A 205 0.73 -11.84 -0.45
C ILE A 205 2.08 -11.21 -0.15
N ASP A 206 2.92 -11.88 0.62
CA ASP A 206 4.29 -11.44 0.85
C ASP A 206 5.17 -11.89 -0.31
N VAL A 207 5.70 -10.95 -1.09
CA VAL A 207 6.49 -11.26 -2.29
C VAL A 207 7.81 -11.95 -1.92
N PHE A 208 8.33 -11.78 -0.71
CA PHE A 208 9.50 -12.55 -0.25
C PHE A 208 9.19 -14.02 0.04
N GLY A 209 7.90 -14.38 0.17
CA GLY A 209 7.46 -15.75 0.37
C GLY A 209 7.42 -16.22 1.83
N ARG A 210 7.48 -15.31 2.82
CA ARG A 210 7.56 -15.68 4.25
C ARG A 210 6.19 -16.12 4.76
N GLY A 211 5.94 -17.43 4.68
CA GLY A 211 4.70 -18.03 5.17
C GLY A 211 3.47 -17.81 4.27
N THR A 212 3.65 -17.17 3.10
CA THR A 212 2.56 -16.86 2.19
C THR A 212 2.10 -18.07 1.38
N PHE A 213 0.79 -18.17 1.13
CA PHE A 213 0.25 -19.16 0.21
C PHE A 213 0.86 -19.01 -1.19
N GLY A 214 1.15 -20.11 -1.88
CA GLY A 214 1.82 -20.08 -3.18
C GLY A 214 3.33 -19.81 -3.14
N GLY A 215 3.90 -19.41 -2.00
CA GLY A 215 5.34 -19.29 -1.80
C GLY A 215 5.98 -17.97 -2.22
N GLY A 216 5.18 -16.97 -2.62
CA GLY A 216 5.69 -15.63 -2.99
C GLY A 216 6.50 -15.62 -4.29
N GLN A 217 7.36 -14.62 -4.44
CA GLN A 217 8.27 -14.43 -5.58
C GLN A 217 7.50 -14.51 -6.92
N LEU A 218 8.03 -15.21 -7.93
CA LEU A 218 7.34 -15.40 -9.20
C LEU A 218 6.03 -16.22 -9.10
N ASN A 219 5.77 -16.86 -7.95
CA ASN A 219 4.55 -17.62 -7.69
C ASN A 219 3.46 -16.77 -6.98
N CYS A 220 3.63 -15.45 -6.83
CA CYS A 220 2.59 -14.58 -6.28
C CYS A 220 1.26 -14.67 -7.05
N ASN A 221 1.30 -15.01 -8.34
CA ASN A 221 0.12 -15.24 -9.17
C ASN A 221 -0.77 -16.39 -8.66
N VAL A 222 -0.20 -17.40 -7.98
CA VAL A 222 -0.96 -18.52 -7.42
C VAL A 222 -1.90 -18.03 -6.31
N ALA A 223 -1.38 -17.24 -5.37
CA ALA A 223 -2.19 -16.65 -4.32
C ALA A 223 -3.15 -15.59 -4.86
N ALA A 224 -2.71 -14.76 -5.80
CA ALA A 224 -3.57 -13.76 -6.43
C ALA A 224 -4.76 -14.42 -7.13
N ALA A 225 -4.54 -15.50 -7.89
CA ALA A 225 -5.60 -16.26 -8.55
C ALA A 225 -6.61 -16.84 -7.55
N ALA A 226 -6.13 -17.43 -6.45
CA ALA A 226 -6.99 -18.01 -5.42
C ALA A 226 -7.91 -16.96 -4.76
N ALA A 227 -7.40 -15.77 -4.45
CA ALA A 227 -8.20 -14.67 -3.93
C ALA A 227 -9.20 -14.14 -4.97
N ARG A 228 -8.74 -13.90 -6.21
CA ARG A 228 -9.58 -13.38 -7.29
C ARG A 228 -10.72 -14.32 -7.67
N GLN A 229 -10.50 -15.63 -7.63
CA GLN A 229 -11.53 -16.65 -7.90
C GLN A 229 -12.73 -16.52 -6.94
N GLN A 230 -12.51 -16.02 -5.72
CA GLN A 230 -13.57 -15.79 -4.72
C GLN A 230 -14.13 -14.36 -4.75
N GLY A 231 -13.71 -13.54 -5.70
CA GLY A 231 -14.14 -12.14 -5.85
C GLY A 231 -13.44 -11.16 -4.90
N LEU A 232 -12.43 -11.61 -4.15
CA LEU A 232 -11.69 -10.79 -3.19
C LEU A 232 -10.70 -9.83 -3.86
N GLY A 233 -10.25 -8.84 -3.10
CA GLY A 233 -9.08 -8.03 -3.42
C GLY A 233 -7.77 -8.78 -3.16
N VAL A 234 -6.67 -8.29 -3.75
CA VAL A 234 -5.31 -8.79 -3.52
C VAL A 234 -4.47 -7.66 -2.95
N ALA A 235 -3.71 -7.91 -1.89
CA ALA A 235 -2.69 -6.98 -1.40
C ALA A 235 -1.30 -7.59 -1.59
N LEU A 236 -0.49 -6.99 -2.47
CA LEU A 236 0.87 -7.42 -2.74
C LEU A 236 1.84 -6.64 -1.83
N PHE A 237 2.49 -7.33 -0.90
CA PHE A 237 3.40 -6.76 0.08
C PHE A 237 4.87 -6.95 -0.34
N ALA A 238 5.65 -5.88 -0.22
CA ALA A 238 7.08 -5.85 -0.47
C ALA A 238 7.51 -6.31 -1.89
N PRO A 239 6.91 -5.80 -2.98
CA PRO A 239 7.35 -6.10 -4.34
C PRO A 239 8.77 -5.61 -4.65
N GLY A 240 9.37 -4.80 -3.76
CA GLY A 240 10.80 -4.45 -3.77
C GLY A 240 11.74 -5.66 -3.79
N TRP A 241 11.24 -6.87 -3.45
CA TRP A 241 11.96 -8.14 -3.60
C TRP A 241 12.70 -8.29 -4.94
N VAL A 242 12.10 -7.84 -6.05
CA VAL A 242 12.74 -7.96 -7.38
C VAL A 242 14.08 -7.22 -7.45
N TYR A 243 14.19 -6.11 -6.71
CA TYR A 243 15.36 -5.26 -6.61
C TYR A 243 16.32 -5.70 -5.50
N GLU A 244 15.77 -6.08 -4.34
CA GLU A 244 16.53 -6.46 -3.15
C GLU A 244 17.13 -7.87 -3.23
N GLY A 245 16.50 -8.77 -3.98
CA GLY A 245 16.81 -10.20 -4.01
C GLY A 245 18.14 -10.58 -4.68
N ASN A 246 18.94 -9.61 -5.14
CA ASN A 246 20.24 -9.82 -5.82
C ASN A 246 20.16 -10.81 -7.00
N THR A 247 19.16 -10.64 -7.85
CA THR A 247 18.73 -11.61 -8.87
C THR A 247 19.29 -11.35 -10.28
N GLY A 248 20.28 -10.46 -10.41
CA GLY A 248 20.81 -10.02 -11.70
C GLY A 248 20.06 -8.79 -12.22
N ASP A 249 19.49 -8.86 -13.43
CA ASP A 249 18.69 -7.76 -13.96
C ASP A 249 17.30 -7.73 -13.32
N TRP A 250 17.19 -6.92 -12.25
CA TRP A 250 15.95 -6.77 -11.50
C TRP A 250 14.78 -6.25 -12.36
N ARG A 251 15.05 -5.51 -13.45
CA ARG A 251 14.00 -4.98 -14.33
C ARG A 251 13.33 -6.10 -15.10
N LEU A 252 14.13 -7.05 -15.62
CA LEU A 252 13.60 -8.25 -16.25
C LEU A 252 12.78 -9.09 -15.27
N LEU A 253 13.26 -9.23 -14.03
CA LEU A 253 12.53 -9.95 -12.99
C LEU A 253 11.21 -9.24 -12.61
N ALA A 254 11.21 -7.91 -12.54
CA ALA A 254 10.01 -7.11 -12.35
C ALA A 254 9.00 -7.37 -13.46
N GLU A 255 9.41 -7.33 -14.73
CA GLU A 255 8.51 -7.64 -15.86
C GLU A 255 7.91 -9.05 -15.76
N GLN A 256 8.70 -10.05 -15.34
CA GLN A 256 8.18 -11.41 -15.14
C GLN A 256 7.14 -11.48 -14.02
N LEU A 257 7.42 -10.86 -12.87
CA LEU A 257 6.51 -10.82 -11.72
C LEU A 257 5.19 -10.12 -12.08
N TRP A 258 5.27 -8.92 -12.66
CA TRP A 258 4.08 -8.14 -12.97
C TRP A 258 3.28 -8.73 -14.12
N SER A 259 3.93 -9.35 -15.12
CA SER A 259 3.22 -10.07 -16.19
C SER A 259 2.45 -11.28 -15.66
N SER A 260 3.03 -12.03 -14.71
CA SER A 260 2.35 -13.19 -14.13
C SER A 260 1.15 -12.79 -13.26
N LEU A 261 1.25 -11.67 -12.55
CA LEU A 261 0.14 -11.07 -11.79
C LEU A 261 -0.95 -10.52 -12.72
N ALA A 262 -0.58 -9.77 -13.76
CA ALA A 262 -1.52 -9.21 -14.73
C ALA A 262 -2.39 -10.29 -15.38
N ALA A 263 -1.80 -11.46 -15.69
CA ALA A 263 -2.51 -12.59 -16.28
C ALA A 263 -3.68 -13.13 -15.41
N VAL A 264 -3.64 -12.93 -14.08
CA VAL A 264 -4.67 -13.45 -13.15
C VAL A 264 -5.57 -12.36 -12.55
N LEU A 265 -5.17 -11.08 -12.63
CA LEU A 265 -5.92 -9.96 -12.06
C LEU A 265 -7.04 -9.45 -12.98
N GLY A 266 -6.95 -9.75 -14.28
CA GLY A 266 -7.93 -9.34 -15.31
C GLY A 266 -7.37 -8.28 -16.25
N PRO A 267 -8.22 -7.71 -17.13
CA PRO A 267 -7.76 -6.72 -18.11
C PRO A 267 -7.21 -5.47 -17.42
N PRO A 268 -6.15 -4.84 -17.98
CA PRO A 268 -5.62 -3.58 -17.49
C PRO A 268 -6.70 -2.50 -17.40
N ARG A 269 -6.58 -1.61 -16.41
CA ARG A 269 -7.42 -0.41 -16.37
C ARG A 269 -7.08 0.50 -17.55
N ALA A 270 -8.09 1.09 -18.17
CA ALA A 270 -7.89 2.15 -19.13
C ALA A 270 -7.28 3.36 -18.42
N LEU A 271 -5.98 3.59 -18.65
CA LEU A 271 -5.25 4.73 -18.09
C LEU A 271 -5.44 6.02 -18.92
N ILE A 272 -5.73 5.86 -20.21
CA ILE A 272 -5.95 6.97 -21.15
C ILE A 272 -7.45 7.18 -21.28
N ALA A 273 -7.94 8.28 -20.73
CA ALA A 273 -9.36 8.63 -20.81
C ALA A 273 -9.64 9.79 -21.76
N GLU A 274 -8.64 10.61 -22.12
CA GLU A 274 -8.84 11.88 -22.84
C GLU A 274 -7.68 12.20 -23.81
N LEU A 275 -7.96 12.96 -24.87
CA LEU A 275 -6.99 13.49 -25.83
C LEU A 275 -6.69 14.98 -25.54
N PRO A 276 -5.45 15.47 -25.80
CA PRO A 276 -4.34 14.75 -26.41
C PRO A 276 -3.59 13.85 -25.41
N PHE A 277 -3.25 12.64 -25.85
CA PHE A 277 -2.35 11.75 -25.12
C PHE A 277 -0.90 12.01 -25.56
N VAL A 278 -0.01 12.21 -24.59
CA VAL A 278 1.42 12.45 -24.82
C VAL A 278 2.23 11.62 -23.84
N THR A 279 3.19 10.86 -24.36
CA THR A 279 4.20 10.13 -23.57
C THR A 279 5.55 10.19 -24.28
N SER A 280 6.63 10.13 -23.50
CA SER A 280 7.99 9.91 -24.00
C SER A 280 8.57 8.56 -23.53
N PHE A 281 7.75 7.67 -22.96
CA PHE A 281 8.16 6.42 -22.33
C PHE A 281 9.25 6.63 -21.26
N CYS A 282 9.16 7.73 -20.49
CA CYS A 282 10.13 8.03 -19.45
C CYS A 282 9.78 7.20 -18.22
N PRO A 283 10.66 6.31 -17.72
CA PRO A 283 10.37 5.55 -16.50
C PRO A 283 10.57 6.39 -15.23
N GLY A 284 10.96 7.67 -15.34
CA GLY A 284 11.30 8.55 -14.22
C GLY A 284 12.78 8.51 -13.80
N LEU A 285 13.61 7.73 -14.49
CA LEU A 285 15.06 7.63 -14.26
C LEU A 285 15.81 7.24 -15.53
N GLY A 286 17.14 7.37 -15.47
CA GLY A 286 18.05 6.93 -16.52
C GLY A 286 19.41 7.60 -16.39
N PRO A 287 20.43 7.12 -17.13
CA PRO A 287 21.79 7.63 -17.07
C PRO A 287 21.93 9.05 -17.67
N ALA A 288 20.95 9.50 -18.45
CA ALA A 288 20.93 10.82 -19.08
C ALA A 288 19.49 11.29 -19.35
N VAL A 289 19.32 12.61 -19.45
CA VAL A 289 18.08 13.25 -19.92
C VAL A 289 18.24 13.64 -21.39
N TYR A 290 17.29 13.20 -22.23
CA TYR A 290 17.27 13.50 -23.65
C TYR A 290 16.23 14.58 -23.96
N ARG A 291 16.58 15.57 -24.79
CA ARG A 291 15.64 16.57 -25.33
C ARG A 291 15.77 16.59 -26.85
N SER A 292 14.65 16.42 -27.56
CA SER A 292 14.64 16.41 -29.03
C SER A 292 15.73 15.51 -29.62
N VAL A 293 15.83 14.27 -29.12
CA VAL A 293 16.85 13.23 -29.45
C VAL A 293 18.33 13.58 -29.17
N HIS A 294 18.64 14.76 -28.64
CA HIS A 294 19.99 15.12 -28.21
C HIS A 294 20.16 14.93 -26.69
N SER A 295 21.32 14.44 -26.26
CA SER A 295 21.66 14.35 -24.83
C SER A 295 21.93 15.77 -24.31
N CYS A 296 21.26 16.13 -23.22
CA CYS A 296 21.52 17.39 -22.52
C CYS A 296 22.28 17.09 -21.23
N SER A 297 23.61 16.95 -21.30
CA SER A 297 24.45 16.93 -20.11
C SER A 297 24.85 18.37 -19.75
N HIS A 298 24.08 19.00 -18.86
CA HIS A 298 24.57 20.12 -18.07
C HIS A 298 24.59 19.69 -16.61
N ASP A 299 25.77 19.22 -16.21
CA ASP A 299 26.33 19.30 -14.87
C ASP A 299 25.30 19.30 -13.71
N GLN A 300 24.66 18.14 -13.52
CA GLN A 300 24.14 17.56 -12.28
C GLN A 300 23.25 16.38 -12.65
N SER A 301 23.63 15.19 -12.21
CA SER A 301 22.83 13.96 -12.24
C SER A 301 21.57 14.12 -11.37
N SER A 302 20.58 14.86 -11.87
CA SER A 302 19.29 14.99 -11.18
C SER A 302 18.28 14.03 -11.81
N ILE A 303 18.01 12.90 -11.15
CA ILE A 303 16.93 11.99 -11.50
C ILE A 303 15.64 12.58 -10.97
N LYS A 304 14.65 12.76 -11.83
CA LYS A 304 13.32 13.22 -11.43
C LYS A 304 12.31 12.12 -11.72
N ILE A 305 12.01 11.31 -10.71
CA ILE A 305 10.90 10.34 -10.74
C ILE A 305 9.57 11.05 -11.05
N THR A 306 9.50 12.37 -10.85
CA THR A 306 8.38 13.24 -11.25
C THR A 306 8.09 13.26 -12.77
N LEU A 307 8.99 12.75 -13.61
CA LEU A 307 8.87 12.73 -15.07
C LEU A 307 8.37 11.40 -15.63
N SER A 308 7.88 10.45 -14.82
CA SER A 308 7.33 9.20 -15.38
C SER A 308 6.22 9.50 -16.41
N PHE A 309 6.37 8.99 -17.63
CA PHE A 309 5.50 9.13 -18.81
C PHE A 309 5.41 7.81 -19.55
#